data_AF-A0A9P0HZX6-F1
#
_entry.id   AF-A0A9P0HZX6-F1
#
_cell.length_a   1.000
_cell.length_b   1.000
_cell.length_c   1.000
_cell.angle_alpha   90.00
_cell.angle_beta   90.00
_cell.angle_gamma   90.00
#
_symmetry.space_group_name_H-M   'P 1'
#
loop_
_entity.id
_entity.type
_entity.pdbx_description
1 polymer ?
#
loop_
_entity_poly.entity_id
_entity_poly.type
_entity_poly.pdbx_seq_one_letter_code
_entity_poly.pdbx_strand_id
1 'polypeptide(L)'
;MAKVTCIVLFLVGVGLSSIQADDGKNRSEVENDLNHIIEDCIKEHHIPRILFSAAAGTGSTHALPPCFWSCCFKGVGVLNSDDQYDIDTTLDFSKKLFGDEDYEKVEEIVKKCESVNGASVSNGNIECEKSVLLADCLFDNAKKHFPNTFSDI
;
A
#
# COMPACT_ATOMS: atom_id res chain seq x y z
N MET A 1 11.60 13.64 -8.33
CA MET A 1 11.84 12.20 -8.57
C MET A 1 11.81 11.34 -7.30
N ALA A 2 11.39 11.87 -6.14
CA ALA A 2 11.10 11.07 -4.93
C ALA A 2 9.58 11.07 -4.56
N LYS A 3 8.78 11.87 -5.28
CA LYS A 3 7.36 12.11 -4.98
C LYS A 3 6.41 11.05 -5.57
N VAL A 4 6.85 10.35 -6.61
CA VAL A 4 6.04 9.33 -7.31
C VAL A 4 6.29 7.94 -6.71
N THR A 5 7.49 7.70 -6.17
CA THR A 5 7.89 6.40 -5.61
C THR A 5 7.15 6.04 -4.32
N CYS A 6 6.66 7.02 -3.56
CA CYS A 6 5.86 6.75 -2.34
C CYS A 6 4.42 6.32 -2.66
N ILE A 7 3.91 6.70 -3.83
CA ILE A 7 2.57 6.35 -4.31
C ILE A 7 2.57 4.92 -4.89
N VAL A 8 3.70 4.51 -5.49
CA VAL A 8 3.94 3.11 -5.91
C VAL A 8 3.94 2.13 -4.71
N LEU A 9 4.30 2.63 -3.51
CA LEU A 9 4.42 1.83 -2.29
C LEU A 9 3.11 1.55 -1.56
N PHE A 10 1.99 2.18 -1.93
CA PHE A 10 0.72 1.87 -1.28
C PHE A 10 -0.27 1.11 -2.14
N LEU A 11 -0.35 1.35 -3.45
CA LEU A 11 -1.15 0.50 -4.35
C LEU A 11 -0.73 0.68 -5.82
N VAL A 12 0.38 0.05 -6.24
CA VAL A 12 0.78 -0.20 -7.65
C VAL A 12 0.66 1.02 -8.59
N GLY A 13 1.81 1.64 -8.90
CA GLY A 13 1.89 2.68 -9.92
C GLY A 13 1.44 2.18 -11.29
N VAL A 14 0.27 2.64 -11.74
CA VAL A 14 -0.21 2.56 -13.10
C VAL A 14 0.80 3.23 -14.03
N GLY A 15 1.26 2.46 -15.02
CA GLY A 15 2.06 2.98 -16.12
C GLY A 15 1.26 4.03 -16.89
N LEU A 16 1.77 5.25 -16.93
CA LEU A 16 1.30 6.30 -17.84
C LEU A 16 1.44 5.79 -19.28
N SER A 17 0.35 5.39 -19.92
CA SER A 17 0.09 5.50 -21.37
C SER A 17 -1.26 4.87 -21.71
N SER A 18 -2.35 5.62 -21.56
CA SER A 18 -3.42 5.71 -22.57
C SER A 18 -4.49 6.69 -22.11
N ILE A 19 -4.79 7.64 -23.00
CA ILE A 19 -5.84 8.64 -22.87
C ILE A 19 -7.19 7.91 -22.80
N GLN A 20 -7.82 7.90 -21.62
CA GLN A 20 -9.27 7.80 -21.49
C GLN A 20 -9.72 8.88 -20.50
N ALA A 21 -10.59 9.75 -20.98
CA ALA A 21 -11.16 10.86 -20.25
C ALA A 21 -12.43 10.38 -19.55
N ASP A 22 -12.31 9.95 -18.30
CA ASP A 22 -13.27 10.19 -17.22
C ASP A 22 -12.59 9.78 -15.90
N ASP A 23 -12.89 10.44 -14.77
CA ASP A 23 -12.37 10.15 -13.41
C ASP A 23 -10.98 10.67 -12.94
N GLY A 24 -10.28 11.51 -13.72
CA GLY A 24 -8.97 12.06 -13.30
C GLY A 24 -8.98 12.94 -12.02
N LYS A 25 -10.16 13.43 -11.60
CA LYS A 25 -10.31 14.31 -10.42
C LYS A 25 -10.25 13.51 -9.10
N ASN A 26 -11.04 12.43 -8.99
CA ASN A 26 -11.14 11.61 -7.78
C ASN A 26 -9.83 10.90 -7.48
N ARG A 27 -9.12 10.41 -8.51
CA ARG A 27 -7.80 9.78 -8.35
C ARG A 27 -6.78 10.73 -7.71
N SER A 28 -6.73 11.99 -8.14
CA SER A 28 -5.79 12.97 -7.59
C SER A 28 -6.11 13.34 -6.13
N GLU A 29 -7.39 13.33 -5.75
CA GLU A 29 -7.83 13.56 -4.37
C GLU A 29 -7.43 12.39 -3.48
N VAL A 30 -7.66 11.15 -3.93
CA VAL A 30 -7.23 9.94 -3.21
C VAL A 30 -5.71 9.84 -3.08
N GLU A 31 -4.97 10.23 -4.12
CA GLU A 31 -3.50 10.30 -4.06
C GLU A 31 -3.01 11.37 -3.05
N ASN A 32 -3.69 12.51 -2.95
CA ASN A 32 -3.36 13.54 -1.96
C ASN A 32 -3.65 13.09 -0.53
N ASP A 33 -4.79 12.45 -0.30
CA ASP A 33 -5.17 11.90 1.01
C ASP A 33 -4.17 10.83 1.46
N LEU A 34 -3.78 9.94 0.55
CA LEU A 34 -2.75 8.94 0.81
C LEU A 34 -1.40 9.58 1.19
N ASN A 35 -0.98 10.63 0.49
CA ASN A 35 0.25 11.35 0.81
C ASN A 35 0.20 12.01 2.19
N HIS A 36 -0.96 12.56 2.58
CA HIS A 36 -1.16 13.13 3.91
C HIS A 36 -1.04 12.06 4.99
N ILE A 37 -1.69 10.90 4.81
CA ILE A 37 -1.60 9.75 5.71
C ILE A 37 -0.14 9.29 5.87
N ILE A 38 0.58 9.13 4.75
CA ILE A 38 2.00 8.73 4.78
C ILE A 38 2.85 9.72 5.58
N GLU A 39 2.71 11.03 5.32
CA GLU A 39 3.47 12.05 6.04
C GLU A 39 3.12 12.10 7.53
N ASP A 40 1.86 11.83 7.90
CA ASP A 40 1.46 11.76 9.30
C ASP A 40 2.04 10.52 9.99
N CYS A 41 2.03 9.36 9.34
CA CYS A 41 2.67 8.14 9.85
C CYS A 41 4.20 8.27 9.95
N ILE A 42 4.85 8.98 9.03
CA ILE A 42 6.28 9.33 9.12
C ILE A 42 6.55 10.15 10.37
N LYS A 43 5.72 11.16 10.65
CA LYS A 43 5.87 12.01 11.86
C LYS A 43 5.61 11.22 13.13
N GLU A 44 4.52 10.45 13.19
CA GLU A 44 4.11 9.66 14.35
C GLU A 44 5.21 8.68 14.77
N HIS A 45 5.79 7.96 13.80
CA HIS A 45 6.86 7.00 14.05
C HIS A 45 8.26 7.60 13.98
N HIS A 46 8.37 8.93 13.93
CA HIS A 46 9.64 9.67 13.94
C HIS A 46 10.64 9.19 12.89
N ILE A 47 10.14 8.80 11.71
CA ILE A 47 10.96 8.23 10.63
C ILE A 47 11.76 9.37 10.00
N PRO A 48 13.11 9.33 10.03
CA PRO A 48 13.90 10.34 9.35
C PRO A 48 13.60 10.33 7.85
N ARG A 49 13.38 11.51 7.26
CA ARG A 49 13.04 11.63 5.82
C ARG A 49 14.06 10.96 4.90
N ILE A 50 15.35 10.99 5.28
CA ILE A 50 16.43 10.31 4.56
C ILE A 50 16.26 8.78 4.62
N LEU A 51 15.92 8.24 5.80
CA LEU A 51 15.64 6.80 5.96
C LEU A 51 14.42 6.40 5.13
N PHE A 52 13.34 7.18 5.20
CA PHE A 52 12.13 6.91 4.43
C PHE A 52 12.40 6.89 2.93
N SER A 53 13.12 7.91 2.42
CA SER A 53 13.49 7.97 1.00
C SER A 53 14.39 6.82 0.57
N ALA A 54 15.31 6.37 1.44
CA ALA A 54 16.17 5.23 1.16
C ALA A 54 15.37 3.92 1.14
N ALA A 55 14.51 3.71 2.14
CA ALA A 55 13.66 2.54 2.26
C ALA A 55 12.68 2.42 1.08
N ALA A 56 12.11 3.54 0.65
CA ALA A 56 11.22 3.60 -0.52
C ALA A 56 11.89 3.08 -1.80
N GLY A 57 13.19 3.28 -1.94
CA GLY A 57 13.99 2.78 -3.07
C GLY A 57 14.42 1.32 -2.95
N THR A 58 14.06 0.59 -1.88
CA THR A 58 14.43 -0.83 -1.73
C THR A 58 13.35 -1.80 -2.17
N GLY A 59 12.10 -1.33 -2.29
CA GLY A 59 10.94 -2.21 -2.51
C GLY A 59 10.75 -3.27 -1.40
N SER A 60 11.35 -3.05 -0.22
CA SER A 60 11.27 -3.92 0.96
C SER A 60 10.40 -3.28 2.04
N THR A 61 9.42 -4.04 2.52
CA THR A 61 8.52 -3.65 3.61
C THR A 61 9.25 -3.57 4.97
N HIS A 62 10.36 -4.30 5.10
CA HIS A 62 11.18 -4.39 6.31
C HIS A 62 12.19 -3.25 6.45
N ALA A 63 12.29 -2.38 5.44
CA ALA A 63 13.17 -1.21 5.48
C ALA A 63 12.57 -0.04 6.29
N LEU A 64 11.29 -0.14 6.68
CA LEU A 64 10.60 0.81 7.54
C LEU A 64 10.18 0.15 8.86
N PRO A 65 9.98 0.92 9.95
CA PRO A 65 9.46 0.38 11.19
C PRO A 65 8.12 -0.33 10.97
N PRO A 66 7.88 -1.52 11.57
CA PRO A 66 6.66 -2.29 11.35
C PRO A 66 5.35 -1.51 11.55
N CYS A 67 5.31 -0.64 12.55
CA CYS A 67 4.09 0.12 12.87
C CYS A 67 3.74 1.19 11.82
N PHE A 68 4.68 1.59 10.96
CA PHE A 68 4.40 2.46 9.83
C PHE A 68 3.29 1.89 8.93
N TRP A 69 3.36 0.58 8.65
CA TRP A 69 2.36 -0.10 7.82
C TRP A 69 0.99 -0.13 8.48
N SER A 70 0.94 -0.39 9.79
CA SER A 70 -0.31 -0.36 10.56
C SER A 70 -0.96 1.02 10.51
N CYS A 71 -0.17 2.08 10.77
CA CYS A 71 -0.66 3.45 10.70
C CYS A 71 -1.25 3.79 9.32
N CYS A 72 -0.53 3.48 8.24
CA CYS A 72 -1.02 3.79 6.91
C CYS A 72 -2.25 2.97 6.54
N PHE A 73 -2.28 1.67 6.82
CA PHE A 73 -3.44 0.82 6.51
C PHE A 73 -4.68 1.20 7.31
N LYS A 74 -4.53 1.60 8.58
CA LYS A 74 -5.63 2.19 9.36
C LYS A 74 -6.10 3.50 8.75
N GLY A 75 -5.18 4.36 8.32
CA GLY A 75 -5.49 5.66 7.71
C GLY A 75 -6.35 5.56 6.46
N VAL A 76 -6.20 4.49 5.67
CA VAL A 76 -7.02 4.24 4.46
C VAL A 76 -8.15 3.21 4.67
N GLY A 77 -8.33 2.70 5.89
CA GLY A 77 -9.37 1.72 6.23
C GLY A 77 -9.11 0.28 5.78
N VAL A 78 -7.91 -0.02 5.26
CA VAL A 78 -7.48 -1.38 4.92
C VAL A 78 -7.43 -2.29 6.15
N LEU A 79 -7.12 -1.72 7.31
CA LEU A 79 -7.32 -2.37 8.60
C LEU A 79 -8.55 -1.76 9.27
N ASN A 80 -9.47 -2.63 9.71
CA ASN A 80 -10.63 -2.22 10.50
C ASN A 80 -10.25 -1.95 11.97
N SER A 81 -11.25 -1.59 12.78
CA SER A 81 -11.07 -1.28 14.21
C SER A 81 -10.56 -2.44 15.05
N ASP A 82 -10.66 -3.66 14.55
CA ASP A 82 -10.19 -4.89 15.22
C ASP A 82 -8.81 -5.34 14.71
N ASP A 83 -8.08 -4.46 14.00
CA ASP A 83 -6.79 -4.75 13.36
C ASP A 83 -6.85 -5.93 12.39
N GLN A 84 -8.01 -6.12 11.77
CA GLN A 84 -8.22 -7.11 10.73
C GLN A 84 -8.19 -6.47 9.36
N TYR A 85 -7.59 -7.18 8.42
CA TYR A 85 -7.59 -6.82 7.02
C TYR A 85 -9.02 -6.87 6.50
N ASP A 86 -9.51 -5.71 6.05
CA ASP A 86 -10.83 -5.52 5.48
C ASP A 86 -10.74 -5.56 3.96
N ILE A 87 -11.15 -6.69 3.39
CA ILE A 87 -11.08 -6.95 1.95
C ILE A 87 -12.01 -6.01 1.20
N ASP A 88 -13.23 -5.80 1.68
CA ASP A 88 -14.24 -5.00 0.98
C ASP A 88 -13.79 -3.55 0.91
N THR A 89 -13.33 -3.00 2.04
CA THR A 89 -12.76 -1.64 2.09
C THR A 89 -11.51 -1.53 1.21
N THR A 90 -10.66 -2.56 1.19
CA THR A 90 -9.46 -2.56 0.34
C THR A 90 -9.80 -2.63 -1.15
N LEU A 91 -10.80 -3.41 -1.55
CA LEU A 91 -11.28 -3.49 -2.92
C LEU A 91 -11.87 -2.17 -3.38
N ASP A 92 -12.65 -1.50 -2.53
CA ASP A 92 -13.24 -0.19 -2.84
C ASP A 92 -12.19 0.92 -2.89
N PHE A 93 -11.19 0.88 -2.03
CA PHE A 93 -10.02 1.75 -2.12
C PHE A 93 -9.24 1.50 -3.42
N SER A 94 -9.05 0.23 -3.79
CA SER A 94 -8.36 -0.16 -5.02
C SER A 94 -9.09 0.33 -6.29
N LYS A 95 -10.43 0.23 -6.37
CA LYS A 95 -11.21 0.75 -7.51
C LYS A 95 -10.97 2.25 -7.77
N LYS A 96 -10.67 3.02 -6.73
CA LYS A 96 -10.40 4.47 -6.86
C LYS A 96 -9.00 4.77 -7.41
N LEU A 97 -8.10 3.78 -7.37
CA LEU A 97 -6.69 3.92 -7.71
C LEU A 97 -6.30 3.18 -8.99
N PHE A 98 -7.08 2.18 -9.39
CA PHE A 98 -6.85 1.39 -10.58
C PHE A 98 -7.95 1.60 -11.62
N GLY A 99 -7.54 1.70 -12.88
CA GLY A 99 -8.49 1.57 -13.98
C GLY A 99 -8.93 0.11 -14.13
N ASP A 100 -10.02 -0.10 -14.86
CA ASP A 100 -10.66 -1.42 -15.03
C ASP A 100 -9.68 -2.51 -15.51
N GLU A 101 -8.76 -2.17 -16.42
CA GLU A 101 -7.77 -3.12 -16.99
C GLU A 101 -6.81 -3.71 -15.95
N ASP A 102 -6.48 -2.95 -14.91
CA ASP A 102 -5.58 -3.38 -13.84
C ASP A 102 -6.33 -3.87 -12.61
N TYR A 103 -7.60 -3.48 -12.46
CA TYR A 103 -8.41 -3.79 -11.29
C TYR A 103 -8.60 -5.29 -11.08
N GLU A 104 -8.82 -6.08 -12.14
CA GLU A 104 -8.99 -7.55 -12.01
C GLU A 104 -7.77 -8.22 -11.34
N LYS A 105 -6.55 -7.78 -11.71
CA LYS A 105 -5.30 -8.28 -11.10
C LYS A 105 -5.18 -7.85 -9.65
N VAL A 106 -5.59 -6.62 -9.34
CA VAL A 106 -5.57 -6.08 -7.98
C VAL A 106 -6.58 -6.80 -7.09
N GLU A 107 -7.78 -7.07 -7.60
CA GLU A 107 -8.80 -7.86 -6.91
C GLU A 107 -8.27 -9.26 -6.57
N GLU A 108 -7.56 -9.91 -7.49
CA GLU A 108 -6.90 -11.21 -7.23
C GLU A 108 -5.84 -11.09 -6.12
N ILE A 109 -5.00 -10.05 -6.14
CA ILE A 109 -3.97 -9.80 -5.12
C ILE A 109 -4.62 -9.60 -3.75
N VAL A 110 -5.61 -8.73 -3.66
CA VAL A 110 -6.34 -8.39 -2.43
C VAL A 110 -6.94 -9.65 -1.80
N LYS A 111 -7.64 -10.47 -2.59
CA LYS A 111 -8.25 -11.72 -2.10
C LYS A 111 -7.21 -12.75 -1.65
N LYS A 112 -6.05 -12.86 -2.34
CA LYS A 112 -4.97 -13.78 -1.93
C LYS A 112 -4.42 -13.45 -0.53
N CYS A 113 -4.46 -12.18 -0.15
CA CYS A 113 -3.91 -11.72 1.13
C CYS A 113 -4.90 -11.79 2.31
N GLU A 114 -6.13 -12.23 2.09
CA GLU A 114 -7.11 -12.51 3.16
C GLU A 114 -6.56 -13.41 4.26
N SER A 115 -5.74 -14.39 3.88
CA SER A 115 -5.15 -15.37 4.81
C SER A 115 -4.31 -14.76 5.93
N VAL A 116 -3.85 -13.51 5.79
CA VAL A 116 -3.09 -12.78 6.82
C VAL A 116 -3.92 -12.56 8.09
N ASN A 117 -5.26 -12.55 8.00
CA ASN A 117 -6.12 -12.46 9.18
C ASN A 117 -5.98 -13.66 10.14
N GLY A 118 -5.65 -14.84 9.62
CA GLY A 118 -5.43 -16.05 10.41
C GLY A 118 -3.97 -16.25 10.86
N ALA A 119 -3.06 -15.35 10.49
CA ALA A 119 -1.65 -15.50 10.82
C ALA A 119 -1.42 -15.34 12.33
N SER A 120 -0.74 -16.32 12.92
CA SER A 120 -0.26 -16.21 14.30
C SER A 120 1.05 -15.45 14.31
N VAL A 121 1.07 -14.27 14.95
CA VAL A 121 2.28 -13.48 15.18
C VAL A 121 2.77 -13.69 16.62
N SER A 122 4.09 -13.63 16.82
CA SER A 122 4.75 -14.09 18.03
C SER A 122 5.27 -12.90 18.84
N ASN A 123 4.58 -12.54 19.92
CA ASN A 123 5.01 -11.60 20.98
C ASN A 123 5.56 -10.24 20.52
N GLY A 124 4.69 -9.23 20.55
CA GLY A 124 5.00 -7.83 20.22
C GLY A 124 3.72 -7.02 20.00
N ASN A 125 3.82 -5.85 19.38
CA ASN A 125 2.65 -5.12 18.86
C ASN A 125 2.07 -5.91 17.66
N ILE A 126 1.13 -6.82 17.97
CA ILE A 126 0.47 -7.74 17.03
C ILE A 126 0.00 -7.02 15.76
N GLU A 127 -0.61 -5.85 15.93
CA GLU A 127 -1.09 -5.01 14.83
C GLU A 127 0.01 -4.62 13.83
N CYS A 128 1.22 -4.28 14.32
CA CYS A 128 2.33 -3.82 13.50
C CYS A 128 2.96 -4.98 12.72
N GLU A 129 3.15 -6.13 13.38
CA GLU A 129 3.69 -7.33 12.74
C GLU A 129 2.73 -7.88 11.68
N LYS A 130 1.44 -7.94 11.99
CA LYS A 130 0.40 -8.35 11.04
C LYS A 130 0.31 -7.42 9.83
N SER A 131 0.53 -6.12 10.05
CA SER A 131 0.58 -5.14 8.96
C SER A 131 1.78 -5.35 8.04
N VAL A 132 2.94 -5.73 8.57
CA VAL A 132 4.09 -6.10 7.72
C VAL A 132 3.77 -7.34 6.89
N LEU A 133 3.15 -8.36 7.47
CA LEU A 133 2.73 -9.56 6.72
C LEU A 133 1.73 -9.24 5.60
N LEU A 134 0.80 -8.31 5.86
CA LEU A 134 -0.13 -7.83 4.85
C LEU A 134 0.61 -7.08 3.74
N ALA A 135 1.52 -6.17 4.10
CA ALA A 135 2.33 -5.43 3.13
C ALA A 135 3.19 -6.37 2.28
N ASP A 136 3.83 -7.37 2.88
CA ASP A 136 4.61 -8.40 2.18
C ASP A 136 3.75 -9.15 1.17
N CYS A 137 2.58 -9.63 1.59
CA CYS A 137 1.67 -10.35 0.71
C CYS A 137 1.24 -9.49 -0.48
N LEU A 138 0.83 -8.24 -0.23
CA LEU A 138 0.38 -7.33 -1.28
C LEU A 138 1.53 -7.01 -2.25
N PHE A 139 2.72 -6.72 -1.74
CA PHE A 139 3.89 -6.39 -2.55
C PHE A 139 4.39 -7.57 -3.37
N ASP A 140 4.47 -8.76 -2.78
CA ASP A 140 4.96 -9.95 -3.47
C ASP A 140 4.01 -10.38 -4.58
N ASN A 141 2.69 -10.26 -4.38
CA ASN A 141 1.74 -10.51 -5.46
C ASN A 141 1.73 -9.37 -6.48
N ALA A 142 1.85 -8.12 -6.07
CA ALA A 142 1.98 -6.99 -6.99
C ALA A 142 3.21 -7.12 -7.90
N LYS A 143 4.39 -7.48 -7.37
CA LYS A 143 5.61 -7.72 -8.17
C LYS A 143 5.41 -8.80 -9.23
N LYS A 144 4.62 -9.84 -8.94
CA LYS A 144 4.31 -10.93 -9.89
C LYS A 144 3.36 -10.48 -11.00
N HIS A 145 2.35 -9.70 -10.66
CA HIS A 145 1.30 -9.28 -11.60
C HIS A 145 1.64 -7.97 -12.34
N PHE A 146 2.58 -7.16 -11.82
CA PHE A 146 3.01 -5.86 -12.36
C PHE A 146 4.55 -5.73 -12.41
N PRO A 147 5.29 -6.61 -13.10
CA PRO A 147 6.75 -6.67 -13.03
C PRO A 147 7.45 -5.39 -13.54
N ASN A 148 6.83 -4.68 -14.49
CA ASN A 148 7.39 -3.45 -15.07
C ASN A 148 7.25 -2.23 -14.12
N THR A 149 6.40 -2.30 -13.10
CA THR A 149 6.24 -1.21 -12.11
C THR A 149 7.37 -1.23 -11.07
N PHE A 150 8.03 -2.38 -10.89
CA PHE A 150 9.09 -2.59 -9.89
C PHE A 150 10.49 -2.78 -10.50
N SER A 151 10.63 -2.73 -11.84
CA SER A 151 11.91 -2.92 -12.53
C SER A 151 12.85 -1.71 -12.49
N ASP A 152 12.32 -0.53 -12.15
CA ASP A 152 13.05 0.75 -12.11
C ASP A 152 13.38 1.21 -10.67
N ILE A 153 13.17 0.34 -9.68
CA ILE A 153 13.53 0.56 -8.26
C ILE A 153 14.87 -0.11 -7.98
#